data_AF-A0AA86AJQ0-F1
#
_entry.id   AF-A0AA86AJQ0-F1
#
_cell.length_a   1.000
_cell.length_b   1.000
_cell.length_c   1.000
_cell.angle_alpha   90.00
_cell.angle_beta   90.00
_cell.angle_gamma   90.00
#
_symmetry.space_group_name_H-M   'P 1'
#
loop_
_entity.id
_entity.type
_entity.pdbx_description
1 polymer ?
#
loop_
_entity_poly.entity_id
_entity_poly.type
_entity_poly.pdbx_seq_one_letter_code
_entity_poly.pdbx_strand_id
1 'polypeptide(L)'
;MREHELKHFEDILKERRVQIKKNIEDSMREIEDLKDTDVGDEADHASVSTDRMIEQAISAQQMKELNEIEFALNKIRNGSYGICEMCEEDIGFQRLKVKPHARYCIVCREIIEKSAKNK
;
A
#
# COMPACT_ATOMS: atom_id res chain seq x y z
N MET A 1 17.94 9.29 13.01
CA MET A 1 16.57 9.81 13.25
C MET A 1 16.33 9.89 14.76
N ARG A 2 15.60 10.89 15.27
CA ARG A 2 15.34 11.02 16.73
C ARG A 2 14.24 10.07 17.19
N GLU A 3 14.26 9.67 18.46
CA GLU A 3 13.31 8.70 19.02
C GLU A 3 11.84 9.14 18.88
N HIS A 4 11.55 10.42 19.12
CA HIS A 4 10.18 10.94 18.96
C HIS A 4 9.71 10.95 17.49
N GLU A 5 10.62 11.09 16.54
CA GLU A 5 10.30 11.03 15.10
C GLU A 5 10.00 9.59 14.68
N LEU A 6 10.77 8.63 15.19
CA LEU A 6 10.52 7.21 14.95
C LEU A 6 9.16 6.78 15.50
N LYS A 7 8.83 7.18 16.73
CA LYS A 7 7.53 6.90 17.34
C LYS A 7 6.38 7.50 16.53
N HIS A 8 6.53 8.75 16.07
CA HIS A 8 5.55 9.40 15.23
C HIS A 8 5.30 8.63 13.91
N PHE A 9 6.36 8.19 13.23
CA PHE A 9 6.21 7.37 12.02
C PHE A 9 5.60 5.99 12.32
N GLU A 10 5.98 5.36 13.42
CA GLU A 10 5.42 4.09 13.85
C GLU A 10 3.90 4.17 14.08
N ASP A 11 3.43 5.24 14.74
CA ASP A 11 2.01 5.46 15.00
C ASP A 11 1.23 5.66 13.69
N ILE A 12 1.75 6.50 12.77
CA ILE A 12 1.14 6.70 11.43
C ILE A 12 1.04 5.37 10.66
N LEU A 13 2.12 4.57 10.67
CA LEU A 13 2.16 3.29 9.98
C LEU A 13 1.15 2.29 10.57
N LYS A 14 1.01 2.24 11.91
CA LYS A 14 0.03 1.39 12.59
C LYS A 14 -1.40 1.80 12.29
N GLU A 15 -1.70 3.10 12.30
CA GLU A 15 -3.02 3.63 11.95
C GLU A 15 -3.37 3.29 10.50
N ARG A 16 -2.46 3.57 9.55
CA ARG A 16 -2.65 3.27 8.14
C ARG A 16 -2.84 1.77 7.89
N ARG A 17 -2.10 0.91 8.61
CA ARG A 17 -2.28 -0.54 8.55
C ARG A 17 -3.69 -0.96 8.93
N VAL A 18 -4.22 -0.44 10.05
CA VAL A 18 -5.58 -0.76 10.50
C VAL A 18 -6.60 -0.32 9.45
N GLN A 19 -6.44 0.89 8.91
CA GLN A 19 -7.33 1.41 7.87
C GLN A 19 -7.32 0.54 6.61
N ILE A 20 -6.15 0.12 6.13
CA ILE A 20 -6.05 -0.73 4.93
C ILE A 20 -6.70 -2.09 5.16
N LYS A 21 -6.47 -2.73 6.31
CA LYS A 21 -7.10 -4.01 6.64
C LYS A 21 -8.62 -3.90 6.63
N LYS A 22 -9.15 -2.83 7.24
CA LYS A 22 -10.58 -2.55 7.22
C LYS A 22 -11.10 -2.36 5.79
N ASN A 23 -10.42 -1.56 4.96
CA ASN A 23 -10.83 -1.33 3.57
C ASN A 23 -10.88 -2.65 2.77
N ILE A 24 -9.89 -3.52 2.92
CA ILE A 24 -9.87 -4.82 2.23
C ILE A 24 -11.04 -5.70 2.71
N GLU A 25 -11.31 -5.74 4.02
CA GLU A 25 -12.45 -6.48 4.57
C GLU A 25 -13.80 -5.94 4.05
N ASP A 26 -13.96 -4.62 3.98
CA ASP A 26 -15.17 -3.96 3.48
C ASP A 26 -15.36 -4.23 1.97
N SER A 27 -14.32 -4.05 1.13
CA SER A 27 -14.37 -4.39 -0.30
C SER A 27 -14.70 -5.87 -0.55
N MET A 28 -14.20 -6.78 0.30
CA MET A 28 -14.53 -8.21 0.18
C MET A 28 -16.02 -8.49 0.45
N ARG A 29 -16.63 -7.80 1.42
CA ARG A 29 -18.07 -7.92 1.70
C ARG A 29 -18.90 -7.34 0.56
N GLU A 30 -18.53 -6.19 0.02
CA GLU A 30 -19.23 -5.58 -1.12
C GLU A 30 -19.22 -6.50 -2.34
N ILE A 31 -18.09 -7.15 -2.64
CA ILE A 31 -17.99 -8.13 -3.73
C ILE A 31 -18.88 -9.37 -3.47
N GLU A 32 -19.02 -9.79 -2.22
CA GLU A 32 -19.87 -10.91 -1.83
C GLU A 32 -21.36 -10.56 -1.98
N ASP A 33 -21.78 -9.40 -1.47
CA ASP A 33 -23.15 -8.90 -1.58
C ASP A 33 -23.58 -8.74 -3.05
N LEU A 34 -22.67 -8.29 -3.92
CA LEU A 34 -22.92 -8.18 -5.37
C LEU A 34 -23.16 -9.52 -6.06
N LYS A 35 -22.79 -10.67 -5.47
CA LYS A 35 -23.06 -12.01 -6.05
C LYS A 35 -24.49 -12.48 -5.81
N ASP A 36 -25.11 -12.05 -4.71
CA ASP A 36 -26.47 -12.47 -4.35
C ASP A 36 -27.56 -11.67 -5.07
N THR A 37 -27.21 -10.54 -5.69
CA THR A 37 -28.12 -9.70 -6.51
C THR A 37 -28.20 -10.09 -7.99
N ASP A 38 -27.60 -11.20 -8.41
CA ASP A 38 -27.48 -11.59 -9.83
C ASP A 38 -28.79 -12.17 -10.42
N VAL A 39 -29.77 -11.29 -10.66
CA VAL A 39 -30.92 -11.51 -11.55
C VAL A 39 -31.23 -10.19 -12.29
N GLY A 40 -30.33 -9.76 -13.16
CA GLY A 40 -30.45 -8.57 -14.02
C GLY A 40 -30.05 -8.88 -15.47
N ASP A 41 -30.44 -8.04 -16.42
CA ASP A 41 -30.19 -8.26 -17.85
C ASP A 41 -28.70 -8.15 -18.25
N GLU A 42 -28.36 -8.45 -19.51
CA GLU A 42 -26.96 -8.46 -20.00
C GLU A 42 -26.20 -7.13 -19.76
N ALA A 43 -26.91 -5.99 -19.69
CA ALA A 43 -26.29 -4.69 -19.45
C ALA A 43 -25.89 -4.49 -17.98
N ASP A 44 -26.71 -5.00 -17.05
CA ASP A 44 -26.41 -5.01 -15.63
C ASP A 44 -25.20 -5.91 -15.34
N HIS A 45 -25.12 -7.08 -15.99
CA HIS A 45 -23.99 -8.00 -15.84
C HIS A 45 -22.66 -7.39 -16.29
N ALA A 46 -22.64 -6.66 -17.41
CA ALA A 46 -21.43 -5.99 -17.89
C ALA A 46 -20.93 -4.92 -16.90
N SER A 47 -21.84 -4.11 -16.35
CA SER A 47 -21.51 -3.07 -15.36
C SER A 47 -20.93 -3.68 -14.08
N VAL A 48 -21.62 -4.68 -13.50
CA VAL A 48 -21.16 -5.38 -12.28
C VAL A 48 -19.80 -6.05 -12.48
N SER A 49 -19.52 -6.60 -13.66
CA SER A 49 -18.22 -7.20 -13.96
C SER A 49 -17.08 -6.17 -13.95
N THR A 50 -17.36 -4.95 -14.42
CA THR A 50 -16.36 -3.87 -14.50
C THR A 50 -16.05 -3.31 -13.11
N ASP A 51 -17.09 -3.08 -12.30
CA ASP A 51 -16.95 -2.61 -10.92
C ASP A 51 -16.17 -3.61 -10.06
N ARG A 52 -16.46 -4.91 -10.20
CA ARG A 52 -15.67 -5.97 -9.54
C ARG A 52 -14.19 -5.96 -9.94
N MET A 53 -13.86 -5.73 -11.21
CA MET A 53 -12.47 -5.63 -11.64
C MET A 53 -11.76 -4.43 -11.02
N ILE A 54 -12.44 -3.29 -10.91
CA ILE A 54 -11.91 -2.08 -10.29
C ILE A 54 -11.63 -2.33 -8.80
N GLU A 55 -12.60 -2.88 -8.06
CA GLU A 55 -12.44 -3.20 -6.63
C GLU A 55 -11.31 -4.20 -6.37
N GLN A 56 -11.17 -5.21 -7.23
CA GLN A 56 -10.04 -6.14 -7.17
C GLN A 56 -8.69 -5.44 -7.37
N ALA A 57 -8.60 -4.51 -8.33
CA ALA A 57 -7.37 -3.76 -8.58
C ALA A 57 -7.02 -2.83 -7.40
N ILE A 58 -8.01 -2.18 -6.79
CA ILE A 58 -7.85 -1.35 -5.59
C ILE A 58 -7.37 -2.22 -4.42
N SER A 59 -8.02 -3.34 -4.18
CA SER A 59 -7.64 -4.30 -3.12
C SER A 59 -6.22 -4.82 -3.30
N ALA A 60 -5.83 -5.16 -4.54
CA ALA A 60 -4.48 -5.61 -4.84
C ALA A 60 -3.42 -4.51 -4.56
N GLN A 61 -3.75 -3.25 -4.86
CA GLN A 61 -2.87 -2.12 -4.55
C GLN A 61 -2.77 -1.87 -3.04
N GLN A 62 -3.88 -1.99 -2.31
CA GLN A 62 -3.91 -1.89 -0.85
C GLN A 62 -3.09 -3.01 -0.18
N MET A 63 -3.17 -4.24 -0.68
CA MET A 63 -2.32 -5.34 -0.20
C MET A 63 -0.82 -5.07 -0.42
N LYS A 64 -0.44 -4.47 -1.55
CA LYS A 64 0.96 -4.04 -1.78
C LYS A 64 1.38 -2.98 -0.76
N GLU A 65 0.55 -1.97 -0.53
CA GLU A 65 0.82 -0.92 0.48
C GLU A 65 0.95 -1.53 1.88
N LEU A 66 0.06 -2.45 2.26
CA LEU A 66 0.12 -3.16 3.54
C LEU A 66 1.45 -3.91 3.72
N ASN A 67 1.93 -4.59 2.68
CA ASN A 67 3.23 -5.25 2.70
C ASN A 67 4.40 -4.26 2.81
N GLU A 68 4.30 -3.07 2.23
CA GLU A 68 5.28 -1.99 2.41
C GLU A 68 5.27 -1.46 3.86
N ILE A 69 4.09 -1.34 4.47
CA ILE A 69 3.93 -0.89 5.86
C ILE A 69 4.46 -1.91 6.87
N GLU A 70 4.12 -3.19 6.73
CA GLU A 70 4.64 -4.24 7.62
C GLU A 70 6.17 -4.34 7.53
N PHE A 71 6.71 -4.16 6.33
CA PHE A 71 8.15 -4.07 6.13
C PHE A 71 8.75 -2.87 6.89
N ALA A 72 8.17 -1.68 6.75
CA ALA A 72 8.63 -0.48 7.45
C ALA A 72 8.56 -0.63 8.98
N LEU A 73 7.48 -1.19 9.52
CA LEU A 73 7.34 -1.48 10.95
C LEU A 73 8.42 -2.46 11.44
N ASN A 74 8.75 -3.49 10.65
CA ASN A 74 9.85 -4.39 11.00
C ASN A 74 11.20 -3.67 11.00
N LYS A 75 11.44 -2.75 10.05
CA LYS A 75 12.65 -1.92 10.01
C LYS A 75 12.73 -0.95 11.20
N ILE A 76 11.61 -0.48 11.72
CA ILE A 76 11.59 0.32 12.96
C ILE A 76 12.06 -0.55 14.14
N ARG A 77 11.49 -1.74 14.28
CA ARG A 77 11.84 -2.67 15.38
C ARG A 77 13.31 -3.09 15.37
N ASN A 78 13.90 -3.26 14.19
CA ASN A 78 15.30 -3.68 14.06
C ASN A 78 16.30 -2.51 14.00
N GLY A 79 15.82 -1.26 14.06
CA GLY A 79 16.65 -0.06 14.06
C GLY A 79 17.19 0.38 12.70
N SER A 80 16.73 -0.20 11.59
CA SER A 80 17.17 0.16 10.22
C SER A 80 16.14 0.95 9.40
N TYR A 81 15.12 1.50 10.07
CA TYR A 81 14.12 2.34 9.41
C TYR A 81 14.74 3.61 8.80
N GLY A 82 14.31 3.93 7.59
CA GLY A 82 14.84 5.04 6.82
C GLY A 82 16.10 4.73 6.03
N ILE A 83 16.51 3.45 5.91
CA ILE A 83 17.61 3.03 5.02
C ILE A 83 17.04 2.47 3.71
N CYS A 84 17.62 2.87 2.58
CA CYS A 84 17.22 2.43 1.24
C CYS A 84 17.60 0.97 0.99
N GLU A 85 16.65 0.16 0.52
CA GLU A 85 16.86 -1.27 0.23
C GLU A 85 17.70 -1.56 -1.03
N MET A 86 18.15 -0.53 -1.75
CA MET A 86 18.93 -0.69 -2.98
C MET A 86 20.35 -0.15 -2.87
N CYS A 87 20.52 1.04 -2.31
CA CYS A 87 21.84 1.69 -2.19
C CYS A 87 22.36 1.78 -0.76
N GLU A 88 21.58 1.31 0.23
CA GLU A 88 21.92 1.37 1.66
C GLU A 88 22.12 2.78 2.24
N GLU A 89 21.79 3.82 1.47
CA GLU A 89 21.81 5.22 1.93
C GLU A 89 20.52 5.63 2.65
N ASP A 90 20.59 6.72 3.40
CA ASP A 90 19.43 7.30 4.09
C ASP A 90 18.33 7.76 3.11
N ILE A 91 17.10 7.34 3.39
CA ILE A 91 15.90 7.87 2.76
C ILE A 91 15.62 9.24 3.37
N GLY A 92 15.63 10.26 2.51
CA GLY A 92 15.41 11.65 2.93
C GLY A 92 14.15 11.82 3.79
N PHE A 93 14.29 12.56 4.89
CA PHE A 93 13.21 12.75 5.87
C PHE A 93 11.92 13.31 5.25
N GLN A 94 12.02 14.24 4.29
CA GLN A 94 10.86 14.78 3.58
C GLN A 94 10.10 13.69 2.80
N ARG A 95 10.82 12.70 2.26
CA ARG A 95 10.20 11.56 1.59
C ARG A 95 9.48 10.66 2.59
N LEU A 96 10.06 10.39 3.76
CA LEU A 96 9.41 9.60 4.80
C LEU A 96 8.20 10.33 5.40
N LYS A 97 8.22 11.66 5.47
CA LYS A 97 7.04 12.47 5.83
C LYS A 97 5.87 12.30 4.87
N VAL A 98 6.14 12.23 3.56
CA VAL A 98 5.10 12.05 2.54
C VAL A 98 4.71 10.58 2.40
N LYS A 99 5.68 9.67 2.44
CA LYS A 99 5.52 8.23 2.29
C LYS A 99 6.31 7.48 3.37
N PRO A 100 5.75 7.29 4.58
CA PRO A 100 6.43 6.62 5.71
C PRO A 100 6.84 5.18 5.42
N HIS A 101 6.14 4.49 4.53
CA HIS A 101 6.43 3.12 4.13
C HIS A 101 7.37 3.03 2.90
N ALA A 102 8.10 4.11 2.57
CA ALA A 102 9.03 4.10 1.45
C ALA A 102 10.19 3.12 1.68
N ARG A 103 10.37 2.17 0.77
CA ARG A 103 11.49 1.20 0.77
C ARG A 103 12.78 1.73 0.12
N TYR A 104 12.65 2.73 -0.74
CA TYR A 104 13.74 3.24 -1.56
C TYR A 104 13.85 4.76 -1.46
N CYS A 105 15.08 5.28 -1.54
CA CYS A 105 15.34 6.70 -1.74
C CYS A 105 14.77 7.17 -3.09
N ILE A 106 14.72 8.48 -3.32
CA ILE A 106 14.12 9.05 -4.53
C ILE A 106 14.84 8.59 -5.81
N VAL A 107 16.18 8.54 -5.77
CA VAL A 107 17.04 8.13 -6.89
C VAL A 107 16.78 6.67 -7.27
N CYS A 108 16.86 5.75 -6.29
CA CYS A 108 16.58 4.34 -6.51
C CYS A 108 15.14 4.10 -6.96
N ARG A 109 14.18 4.91 -6.47
CA ARG A 109 12.79 4.80 -6.90
C ARG A 109 12.63 5.13 -8.39
N GLU A 110 13.28 6.19 -8.88
CA GLU A 110 13.24 6.54 -10.30
C GLU A 110 13.82 5.44 -11.20
N ILE A 111 14.88 4.76 -10.76
CA ILE A 111 15.49 3.64 -11.49
C ILE A 111 14.48 2.51 -11.64
N ILE A 112 13.83 2.09 -10.54
CA ILE A 112 12.82 1.02 -10.55
C ILE A 112 11.66 1.37 -11.48
N GLU A 113 11.16 2.61 -11.43
CA GLU A 113 10.03 3.05 -12.26
C GLU A 113 10.38 3.09 -13.75
N LYS A 114 11.60 3.49 -14.11
CA LYS A 114 12.10 3.43 -15.50
C LYS A 114 12.22 1.98 -15.98
N SER A 115 12.76 1.08 -15.15
CA SER A 115 12.88 -0.34 -15.50
C SER A 115 11.52 -1.04 -15.64
N ALA A 116 10.52 -0.65 -14.87
CA ALA A 116 9.17 -1.21 -14.96
C ALA A 116 8.42 -0.79 -16.23
N LYS A 117 8.70 0.40 -16.78
CA LYS A 117 8.10 0.91 -18.04
C LYS A 117 8.70 0.28 -19.30
N ASN A 118 9.86 -0.33 -19.18
CA ASN A 118 10.58 -0.97 -20.30
C ASN A 118 10.34 -2.48 -20.38
N LYS A 119 9.41 -3.02 -19.57
CA LYS A 119 8.92 -4.40 -19.62
C LYS A 119 7.51 -4.42 -20.16
#